data_AF-A0A7W7VSR5-F1
#
_entry.id   AF-A0A7W7VSR5-F1
#
_cell.length_a   1.000
_cell.length_b   1.000
_cell.length_c   1.000
_cell.angle_alpha   90.00
_cell.angle_beta   90.00
_cell.angle_gamma   90.00
#
_symmetry.space_group_name_H-M   'P 1'
#
loop_
_entity.id
_entity.type
_entity.pdbx_description
1 polymer ?
#
loop_
_entity_poly.entity_id
_entity_poly.type
_entity_poly.pdbx_seq_one_letter_code
_entity_poly.pdbx_strand_id
1 'polypeptide(L)'
;MTDSGQLGTPGSLGAAFGGSVAGGMGGLLPPKPPAPPPPSPAIPASEPPPAPAARPGPPLPPVDQDDPDGLDTFPVSVYLLPAAIQAATAYRSKERVDCAGVVYDALDALRDRLPELVAGRQAPDRREDSLFPGRRESATAAARRTGQRRRLWFFQATTAELAVLDQLQTTSGARSRSELISTAVEAYLLARRRKSR
;
A
#
# COMPACT_ATOMS: atom_id res chain seq x y z
N MET A 1 68.33 16.93 2.14
CA MET A 1 68.65 16.01 3.25
C MET A 1 67.42 15.92 4.15
N THR A 2 67.13 14.70 4.63
CA THR A 2 65.93 14.18 5.33
C THR A 2 64.65 14.09 4.51
N ASP A 3 63.77 13.11 4.64
CA ASP A 3 63.82 11.66 4.95
C ASP A 3 62.38 11.12 4.66
N SER A 4 62.30 9.87 4.19
CA SER A 4 61.25 8.84 4.25
C SER A 4 59.77 9.16 4.56
N GLY A 5 58.88 8.49 3.79
CA GLY A 5 57.48 8.22 4.15
C GLY A 5 56.74 7.32 3.15
N GLN A 6 56.80 5.99 3.34
CA GLN A 6 56.03 4.95 2.65
C GLN A 6 54.49 5.08 2.87
N LEU A 7 53.68 4.55 1.94
CA LEU A 7 52.77 3.40 2.16
C LEU A 7 51.71 3.27 1.05
N GLY A 8 51.48 2.03 0.59
CA GLY A 8 50.13 1.56 0.26
C GLY A 8 49.80 1.27 -1.21
N THR A 9 50.22 0.10 -1.69
CA THR A 9 49.65 -0.60 -2.85
C THR A 9 48.17 -0.96 -2.62
N PRO A 10 47.21 -0.62 -3.50
CA PRO A 10 45.90 -1.24 -3.48
C PRO A 10 45.94 -2.62 -4.16
N GLY A 11 45.65 -3.64 -3.34
CA GLY A 11 45.60 -5.04 -3.73
C GLY A 11 44.45 -5.39 -4.68
N SER A 12 44.72 -6.45 -5.43
CA SER A 12 43.96 -7.08 -6.50
C SER A 12 42.52 -7.49 -6.15
N LEU A 13 41.57 -7.10 -7.00
CA LEU A 13 40.18 -7.57 -7.06
C LEU A 13 40.08 -8.78 -7.99
N GLY A 14 40.31 -9.99 -7.47
CA GLY A 14 40.22 -11.19 -8.31
C GLY A 14 40.28 -12.50 -7.55
N ALA A 15 39.26 -12.83 -6.75
CA ALA A 15 39.14 -14.15 -6.12
C ALA A 15 37.70 -14.53 -5.74
N ALA A 16 36.73 -14.37 -6.66
CA ALA A 16 35.34 -14.77 -6.38
C ALA A 16 34.62 -15.45 -7.56
N PHE A 17 35.37 -16.03 -8.51
CA PHE A 17 34.79 -16.84 -9.57
C PHE A 17 35.25 -18.29 -9.47
N GLY A 18 34.25 -19.16 -9.52
CA GLY A 18 34.26 -20.54 -9.01
C GLY A 18 35.19 -21.50 -9.71
N GLY A 19 35.73 -22.42 -8.91
CA GLY A 19 36.47 -23.58 -9.38
C GLY A 19 35.51 -24.60 -10.01
N SER A 20 35.77 -24.88 -11.28
CA SER A 20 35.28 -26.05 -12.00
C SER A 20 36.41 -27.08 -12.02
N VAL A 21 36.13 -28.33 -11.63
CA VAL A 21 37.00 -29.47 -11.97
C VAL A 21 36.14 -30.62 -12.48
N ALA A 22 36.48 -31.03 -13.70
CA ALA A 22 36.00 -32.21 -14.39
C ALA A 22 36.93 -33.40 -14.15
N GLY A 23 36.41 -34.62 -14.33
CA GLY A 23 37.16 -35.88 -14.43
C GLY A 23 36.36 -37.02 -13.78
N GLY A 24 36.19 -38.21 -14.34
CA GLY A 24 36.69 -38.85 -15.55
C GLY A 24 36.01 -40.22 -15.67
N MET A 25 35.99 -40.79 -16.87
CA MET A 25 35.40 -42.10 -17.19
C MET A 25 36.23 -43.28 -16.64
N GLY A 26 35.59 -44.42 -16.37
CA GLY A 26 36.25 -45.72 -16.22
C GLY A 26 35.33 -46.75 -15.54
N GLY A 27 34.94 -47.80 -16.27
CA GLY A 27 33.89 -48.75 -15.87
C GLY A 27 34.30 -49.87 -14.90
N LEU A 28 33.33 -50.79 -14.76
CA LEU A 28 33.41 -52.19 -14.30
C LEU A 28 32.69 -52.51 -12.96
N LEU A 29 31.57 -53.23 -13.13
CA LEU A 29 30.89 -54.18 -12.21
C LEU A 29 29.90 -53.63 -11.15
N PRO A 30 28.71 -54.25 -11.00
CA PRO A 30 27.66 -53.81 -10.08
C PRO A 30 27.80 -54.46 -8.69
N PRO A 31 27.72 -53.69 -7.58
CA PRO A 31 27.57 -54.28 -6.26
C PRO A 31 26.21 -53.96 -5.62
N LYS A 32 25.46 -55.05 -5.37
CA LYS A 32 24.71 -55.41 -4.16
C LYS A 32 23.70 -54.40 -3.56
N PRO A 33 22.40 -54.76 -3.43
CA PRO A 33 21.44 -53.92 -2.72
C PRO A 33 21.80 -53.85 -1.21
N PRO A 34 21.79 -52.65 -0.59
CA PRO A 34 21.97 -52.52 0.85
C PRO A 34 20.75 -53.10 1.60
N ALA A 35 21.05 -53.84 2.67
CA ALA A 35 20.10 -54.31 3.67
C ALA A 35 19.37 -53.12 4.34
N PRO A 36 18.14 -53.33 4.86
CA PRO A 36 17.34 -52.25 5.44
C PRO A 36 18.04 -51.63 6.67
N PRO A 37 17.97 -50.30 6.86
CA PRO A 37 18.51 -49.64 8.04
C PRO A 37 17.70 -50.02 9.30
N PRO A 38 18.35 -50.07 10.48
CA PRO A 38 17.67 -50.24 11.76
C PRO A 38 16.70 -49.08 12.04
N PRO A 39 15.65 -49.29 12.87
CA PRO A 39 14.66 -48.27 13.17
C PRO A 39 15.32 -47.02 13.77
N SER A 40 15.00 -45.86 13.19
CA SER A 40 15.48 -44.57 13.66
C SER A 40 15.01 -44.28 15.10
N PRO A 41 15.87 -43.70 15.96
CA PRO A 41 15.42 -43.14 17.22
C PRO A 41 14.41 -42.01 16.95
N ALA A 42 13.30 -42.02 17.69
CA ALA A 42 12.26 -41.01 17.59
C ALA A 42 12.86 -39.61 17.80
N ILE A 43 12.76 -38.76 16.77
CA ILE A 43 13.06 -37.33 16.86
C ILE A 43 11.95 -36.72 17.71
N PRO A 44 12.24 -36.07 18.85
CA PRO A 44 11.22 -35.29 19.55
C PRO A 44 10.75 -34.17 18.63
N ALA A 45 9.42 -34.05 18.50
CA ALA A 45 8.76 -33.00 17.72
C ALA A 45 9.33 -31.63 18.13
N SER A 46 10.05 -30.99 17.22
CA SER A 46 10.46 -29.60 17.40
C SER A 46 9.20 -28.75 17.30
N GLU A 47 8.79 -28.23 18.45
CA GLU A 47 7.75 -27.21 18.61
C GLU A 47 8.05 -26.03 17.66
N PRO A 48 7.07 -25.55 16.86
CA PRO A 48 7.27 -24.38 16.03
C PRO A 48 7.53 -23.16 16.93
N PRO A 49 8.46 -22.26 16.56
CA PRO A 49 8.72 -21.06 17.34
C PRO A 49 7.46 -20.20 17.48
N PRO A 50 7.24 -19.55 18.63
CA PRO A 50 6.06 -18.71 18.85
C PRO A 50 6.00 -17.62 17.78
N ALA A 51 4.84 -17.49 17.14
CA ALA A 51 4.55 -16.41 16.21
C ALA A 51 4.85 -15.05 16.88
N PRO A 52 5.45 -14.08 16.17
CA PRO A 52 5.67 -12.76 16.73
C PRO A 52 4.32 -12.18 17.14
N ALA A 53 4.20 -11.85 18.44
CA ALA A 53 3.02 -11.25 19.02
C ALA A 53 2.56 -10.07 18.14
N ALA A 54 1.39 -10.23 17.53
CA ALA A 54 0.71 -9.17 16.82
C ALA A 54 0.55 -8.01 17.80
N ARG A 55 1.30 -6.92 17.58
CA ARG A 55 1.06 -5.68 18.30
C ARG A 55 -0.42 -5.31 18.09
N PRO A 56 -1.20 -5.09 19.16
CA PRO A 56 -2.56 -4.60 19.01
C PRO A 56 -2.51 -3.32 18.18
N GLY A 57 -3.06 -3.36 16.97
CA GLY A 57 -3.40 -2.15 16.26
C GLY A 57 -4.36 -1.31 17.11
N PRO A 58 -4.45 0.00 16.88
CA PRO A 58 -5.47 0.81 17.54
C PRO A 58 -6.83 0.13 17.35
N PRO A 59 -7.64 0.03 18.42
CA PRO A 59 -8.93 -0.66 18.34
C PRO A 59 -9.74 -0.03 17.20
N LEU A 60 -10.21 -0.90 16.30
CA LEU A 60 -11.25 -0.51 15.35
C LEU A 60 -12.43 0.02 16.19
N PRO A 61 -13.06 1.13 15.79
CA PRO A 61 -14.24 1.62 16.50
C PRO A 61 -15.26 0.48 16.59
N PRO A 62 -15.98 0.35 17.73
CA PRO A 62 -17.03 -0.66 17.87
C PRO A 62 -17.98 -0.55 16.69
N VAL A 63 -18.23 -1.69 16.06
CA VAL A 63 -19.22 -1.83 15.01
C VAL A 63 -20.56 -1.73 15.74
N ASP A 64 -21.26 -0.60 15.61
CA ASP A 64 -22.66 -0.51 15.99
C ASP A 64 -23.44 -1.47 15.07
N GLN A 65 -23.49 -2.74 15.47
CA GLN A 65 -24.31 -3.78 14.84
C GLN A 65 -25.72 -3.67 15.41
N ASP A 66 -26.45 -2.65 15.00
CA ASP A 66 -27.91 -2.59 15.12
C ASP A 66 -28.43 -1.57 14.11
N ASP A 67 -28.25 -1.88 12.82
CA ASP A 67 -29.04 -1.23 11.77
C ASP A 67 -30.36 -2.02 11.66
N PRO A 68 -31.51 -1.44 12.03
CA PRO A 68 -32.78 -2.15 12.15
C PRO A 68 -33.37 -2.62 10.81
N ASP A 69 -32.76 -2.26 9.68
CA ASP A 69 -33.26 -2.55 8.33
C ASP A 69 -32.61 -3.78 7.65
N GLY A 70 -31.71 -4.50 8.34
CA GLY A 70 -31.18 -5.78 7.83
C GLY A 70 -30.39 -5.68 6.51
N LEU A 71 -29.89 -4.49 6.17
CA LEU A 71 -29.06 -4.28 5.00
C LEU A 71 -27.60 -4.64 5.32
N ASP A 72 -27.07 -5.63 4.60
CA ASP A 72 -25.67 -6.02 4.68
C ASP A 72 -24.77 -4.83 4.35
N THR A 73 -24.02 -4.38 5.36
CA THR A 73 -23.16 -3.20 5.30
C THR A 73 -21.70 -3.58 5.47
N PHE A 74 -20.83 -3.03 4.62
CA PHE A 74 -19.43 -3.40 4.51
C PHE A 74 -18.50 -2.21 4.78
N PRO A 75 -17.42 -2.41 5.55
CA PRO A 75 -16.43 -1.36 5.77
C PRO A 75 -15.58 -1.14 4.51
N VAL A 76 -15.58 0.09 4.01
CA VAL A 76 -14.75 0.54 2.88
C VAL A 76 -13.61 1.40 3.39
N SER A 77 -12.40 1.14 2.91
CA SER A 77 -11.19 1.86 3.30
C SER A 77 -10.63 2.73 2.17
N VAL A 78 -10.21 3.94 2.51
CA VAL A 78 -9.67 4.93 1.55
C VAL A 78 -8.55 5.75 2.16
N TYR A 79 -7.55 6.11 1.36
CA TYR A 79 -6.41 6.92 1.79
C TYR A 79 -6.63 8.40 1.47
N LEU A 80 -6.86 9.20 2.49
CA LEU A 80 -7.12 10.65 2.38
C LEU A 80 -5.94 11.49 2.90
N LEU A 81 -5.80 12.70 2.37
CA LEU A 81 -4.91 13.71 2.95
C LEU A 81 -5.33 14.04 4.40
N PRO A 82 -4.38 14.27 5.33
CA PRO A 82 -4.70 14.64 6.71
C PRO A 82 -5.59 15.89 6.82
N ALA A 83 -5.38 16.88 5.95
CA ALA A 83 -6.20 18.09 5.90
C ALA A 83 -7.66 17.80 5.46
N ALA A 84 -7.85 16.80 4.58
CA ALA A 84 -9.18 16.37 4.17
C ALA A 84 -9.89 15.60 5.30
N ILE A 85 -9.16 14.76 6.06
CA ILE A 85 -9.72 14.09 7.24
C ILE A 85 -10.17 15.12 8.28
N GLN A 86 -9.33 16.12 8.60
CA GLN A 86 -9.71 17.20 9.51
C GLN A 86 -10.95 17.97 9.02
N ALA A 87 -11.00 18.27 7.72
CA ALA A 87 -12.16 18.95 7.12
C ALA A 87 -13.42 18.06 7.15
N ALA A 88 -13.27 16.74 6.95
CA ALA A 88 -14.37 15.78 7.03
C ALA A 88 -14.91 15.72 8.46
N THR A 89 -14.05 15.65 9.47
CA THR A 89 -14.47 15.69 10.88
C THR A 89 -15.24 16.97 11.20
N ALA A 90 -14.74 18.13 10.77
CA ALA A 90 -15.44 19.40 10.98
C ALA A 90 -16.79 19.46 10.25
N TYR A 91 -16.84 18.97 9.01
CA TYR A 91 -18.06 18.92 8.21
C TYR A 91 -19.11 18.01 8.87
N ARG A 92 -18.73 16.82 9.31
CA ARG A 92 -19.62 15.89 10.02
C ARG A 92 -20.24 16.50 11.26
N SER A 93 -19.43 17.16 12.08
CA SER A 93 -19.94 17.84 13.28
C SER A 93 -20.92 18.98 12.94
N LYS A 94 -20.69 19.68 11.84
CA LYS A 94 -21.50 20.82 11.40
C LYS A 94 -22.83 20.39 10.76
N GLU A 95 -22.77 19.43 9.83
CA GLU A 95 -23.92 18.99 9.03
C GLU A 95 -24.64 17.77 9.65
N ARG A 96 -24.14 17.25 10.78
CA ARG A 96 -24.70 16.09 11.50
C ARG A 96 -24.79 14.82 10.64
N VAL A 97 -23.81 14.62 9.77
CA VAL A 97 -23.69 13.42 8.92
C VAL A 97 -22.61 12.45 9.41
N ASP A 98 -22.75 11.19 9.03
CA ASP A 98 -21.78 10.13 9.30
C ASP A 98 -20.61 10.17 8.28
N CYS A 99 -19.74 9.16 8.29
CA CYS A 99 -18.62 9.12 7.33
C CYS A 99 -19.09 8.82 5.91
N ALA A 100 -20.11 7.97 5.74
CA ALA A 100 -20.63 7.60 4.43
C ALA A 100 -21.33 8.81 3.78
N GLY A 101 -22.15 9.53 4.54
CA GLY A 101 -22.81 10.76 4.08
C GLY A 101 -21.82 11.80 3.54
N VAL A 102 -20.64 11.97 4.15
CA VAL A 102 -19.59 12.85 3.60
C VAL A 102 -19.12 12.41 2.21
N VAL A 103 -18.98 11.10 2.00
CA VAL A 103 -18.54 10.54 0.72
C VAL A 103 -19.63 10.76 -0.33
N TYR A 104 -20.88 10.47 0.01
CA TYR A 104 -22.01 10.61 -0.90
C TYR A 104 -22.26 12.07 -1.27
N ASP A 105 -22.27 12.98 -0.30
CA ASP A 105 -22.35 14.42 -0.54
C ASP A 105 -21.25 14.91 -1.49
N ALA A 106 -20.01 14.44 -1.29
CA ALA A 106 -18.89 14.85 -2.12
C ALA A 106 -19.00 14.31 -3.55
N LEU A 107 -19.48 13.08 -3.72
CA LEU A 107 -19.69 12.46 -5.03
C LEU A 107 -20.84 13.13 -5.78
N ASP A 108 -21.95 13.40 -5.10
CA ASP A 108 -23.11 14.06 -5.70
C ASP A 108 -22.78 15.51 -6.10
N ALA A 109 -22.13 16.26 -5.21
CA ALA A 109 -21.76 17.65 -5.48
C ALA A 109 -20.74 17.81 -6.64
N LEU A 110 -19.95 16.77 -6.92
CA LEU A 110 -18.92 16.80 -7.95
C LEU A 110 -19.20 15.89 -9.14
N ARG A 111 -20.38 15.26 -9.20
CA ARG A 111 -20.70 14.17 -10.13
C ARG A 111 -20.28 14.45 -11.58
N ASP A 112 -20.67 15.61 -12.10
CA ASP A 112 -20.39 16.00 -13.48
C ASP A 112 -18.92 16.35 -13.75
N ARG A 113 -18.17 16.66 -12.68
CA ARG A 113 -16.75 17.04 -12.73
C ARG A 113 -15.81 15.89 -12.36
N LEU A 114 -16.34 14.75 -11.91
CA LEU A 114 -15.52 13.59 -11.52
C LEU A 114 -14.57 13.14 -12.64
N PRO A 115 -15.00 13.03 -13.92
CA PRO A 115 -14.08 12.60 -14.99
C PRO A 115 -12.90 13.56 -15.15
N GLU A 116 -13.15 14.88 -15.12
CA GLU A 116 -12.12 15.91 -15.22
C GLU A 116 -11.14 15.85 -14.04
N LEU A 117 -11.65 15.75 -12.81
CA LEU A 117 -10.83 15.71 -11.59
C LEU A 117 -9.96 14.45 -11.53
N VAL A 118 -10.51 13.31 -11.93
CA VAL A 118 -9.79 12.03 -12.00
C VAL A 118 -8.71 12.11 -13.08
N ALA A 119 -9.03 12.59 -14.28
CA ALA A 119 -8.06 12.76 -15.36
C ALA A 119 -6.91 13.70 -14.96
N GLY A 120 -7.21 14.85 -14.34
CA GLY A 120 -6.21 15.79 -13.83
C GLY A 120 -5.29 15.19 -12.77
N ARG A 121 -5.80 14.25 -11.96
CA ARG A 121 -5.00 13.52 -10.97
C ARG A 121 -4.12 12.43 -11.59
N GLN A 122 -4.56 11.84 -12.69
CA GLN A 122 -3.83 10.80 -13.42
C GLN A 122 -2.81 11.37 -14.40
N ALA A 123 -2.96 12.65 -14.78
CA ALA A 123 -2.07 13.32 -15.71
C ALA A 123 -0.59 13.14 -15.32
N PRO A 124 0.27 12.77 -16.27
CA PRO A 124 1.68 12.57 -15.99
C PRO A 124 2.31 13.88 -15.51
N ASP A 125 3.02 13.79 -14.39
CA ASP A 125 3.71 14.92 -13.76
C ASP A 125 4.97 15.35 -14.54
N ARG A 126 5.18 14.84 -15.77
CA ARG A 126 6.43 15.03 -16.53
C ARG A 126 6.20 15.08 -18.04
N ARG A 127 7.07 15.85 -18.71
CA ARG A 127 7.18 15.89 -20.18
C ARG A 127 7.56 14.51 -20.74
N GLU A 128 6.97 14.15 -21.88
CA GLU A 128 7.17 12.85 -22.55
C GLU A 128 8.66 12.57 -22.86
N ASP A 129 9.46 13.60 -23.11
CA ASP A 129 10.89 13.48 -23.46
C ASP A 129 11.85 13.42 -22.26
N SER A 130 11.36 13.18 -21.04
CA SER A 130 12.24 13.26 -19.86
C SER A 130 13.08 12.01 -19.66
N LEU A 131 14.41 12.18 -19.68
CA LEU A 131 15.41 11.12 -19.44
C LEU A 131 15.43 10.52 -18.02
N PHE A 132 14.53 10.96 -17.13
CA PHE A 132 14.51 10.52 -15.73
C PHE A 132 13.15 9.91 -15.36
N PRO A 133 13.11 8.85 -14.54
CA PRO A 133 11.86 8.26 -14.07
C PRO A 133 11.06 9.26 -13.22
N GLY A 134 9.75 9.33 -13.46
CA GLY A 134 8.83 10.27 -12.81
C GLY A 134 8.94 10.21 -11.28
N ARG A 135 9.21 11.36 -10.65
CA ARG A 135 9.64 11.47 -9.25
C ARG A 135 8.50 11.31 -8.21
N ARG A 136 7.39 10.64 -8.56
CA ARG A 136 6.22 10.46 -7.68
C ARG A 136 6.60 9.77 -6.36
N GLU A 137 7.62 8.91 -6.38
CA GLU A 137 8.16 8.25 -5.20
C GLU A 137 8.94 9.19 -4.26
N SER A 138 9.67 10.18 -4.79
CA SER A 138 10.36 11.18 -3.94
C SER A 138 9.37 12.15 -3.30
N ALA A 139 8.32 12.55 -4.01
CA ALA A 139 7.23 13.33 -3.40
C ALA A 139 6.55 12.54 -2.29
N THR A 140 6.39 11.23 -2.45
CA THR A 140 5.89 10.33 -1.41
C THR A 140 6.85 10.25 -0.20
N ALA A 141 8.16 10.18 -0.45
CA ALA A 141 9.18 10.18 0.62
C ALA A 141 9.31 11.53 1.34
N ALA A 142 9.12 12.64 0.64
CA ALA A 142 9.08 13.98 1.22
C ALA A 142 7.78 14.21 2.01
N ALA A 143 6.62 13.80 1.47
CA ALA A 143 5.33 13.84 2.17
C ALA A 143 5.34 12.99 3.46
N ARG A 144 6.08 11.87 3.47
CA ARG A 144 6.33 11.09 4.70
C ARG A 144 7.07 11.90 5.76
N ARG A 145 8.06 12.72 5.37
CA ARG A 145 8.83 13.58 6.28
C ARG A 145 8.07 14.81 6.77
N THR A 146 7.21 15.40 5.93
CA THR A 146 6.45 16.62 6.25
C THR A 146 5.09 16.36 6.91
N GLY A 147 4.77 15.10 7.23
CA GLY A 147 3.48 14.74 7.82
C GLY A 147 2.29 14.83 6.87
N GLN A 148 2.52 15.04 5.57
CA GLN A 148 1.49 15.06 4.52
C GLN A 148 1.16 13.68 3.95
N ARG A 149 1.61 12.61 4.61
CA ARG A 149 1.26 11.25 4.22
C ARG A 149 -0.25 11.05 4.34
N ARG A 150 -0.86 10.53 3.27
CA ARG A 150 -2.24 10.08 3.29
C ARG A 150 -2.46 9.05 4.39
N ARG A 151 -3.58 9.15 5.10
CA ARG A 151 -3.96 8.25 6.19
C ARG A 151 -5.18 7.45 5.78
N LEU A 152 -5.25 6.23 6.31
CA LEU A 152 -6.39 5.35 6.10
C LEU A 152 -7.60 5.94 6.82
N TRP A 153 -8.73 5.96 6.13
CA TRP A 153 -10.02 6.41 6.62
C TRP A 153 -11.07 5.40 6.18
N PHE A 154 -12.09 5.18 7.01
CA PHE A 154 -13.10 4.15 6.80
C PHE A 154 -14.50 4.73 6.85
N PHE A 155 -15.39 4.16 6.07
CA PHE A 155 -16.83 4.40 6.11
C PHE A 155 -17.57 3.10 5.79
N GLN A 156 -18.87 3.07 6.04
CA GLN A 156 -19.72 1.92 5.81
C GLN A 156 -20.51 2.10 4.51
N ALA A 157 -20.67 1.04 3.72
CA ALA A 157 -21.47 1.05 2.51
C ALA A 157 -22.22 -0.27 2.32
N THR A 158 -23.48 -0.18 1.92
CA THR A 158 -24.31 -1.32 1.53
C THR A 158 -23.92 -1.87 0.16
N THR A 159 -24.39 -3.08 -0.17
CA THR A 159 -24.21 -3.65 -1.52
C THR A 159 -24.73 -2.74 -2.64
N ALA A 160 -25.88 -2.08 -2.43
CA ALA A 160 -26.46 -1.19 -3.42
C ALA A 160 -25.60 0.07 -3.64
N GLU A 161 -25.09 0.67 -2.57
CA GLU A 161 -24.20 1.82 -2.65
C GLU A 161 -22.87 1.46 -3.30
N LEU A 162 -22.33 0.28 -3.00
CA LEU A 162 -21.13 -0.23 -3.67
C LEU A 162 -21.32 -0.37 -5.19
N ALA A 163 -22.49 -0.85 -5.64
CA ALA A 163 -22.81 -0.93 -7.07
C ALA A 163 -22.84 0.45 -7.74
N VAL A 164 -23.39 1.47 -7.06
CA VAL A 164 -23.36 2.86 -7.54
C VAL A 164 -21.92 3.39 -7.61
N LEU A 165 -21.10 3.12 -6.60
CA LEU A 165 -19.69 3.50 -6.58
C LEU A 165 -18.90 2.86 -7.74
N ASP A 166 -19.16 1.59 -8.05
CA ASP A 166 -18.52 0.87 -9.18
C ASP A 166 -18.98 1.44 -10.54
N GLN A 167 -20.25 1.82 -10.67
CA GLN A 167 -20.76 2.50 -11.87
C GLN A 167 -20.11 3.89 -12.04
N LEU A 168 -20.02 4.67 -10.97
CA LEU A 168 -19.35 5.98 -10.98
C LEU A 168 -17.86 5.84 -11.28
N GLN A 169 -17.19 4.82 -10.76
CA GLN A 169 -15.79 4.53 -11.04
C GLN A 169 -15.59 4.31 -12.55
N THR A 170 -16.45 3.47 -13.14
CA THR A 170 -16.40 3.16 -14.58
C THR A 170 -16.65 4.40 -15.42
N THR A 171 -17.68 5.18 -15.09
CA THR A 171 -18.09 6.37 -15.87
C THR A 171 -17.06 7.50 -15.78
N SER A 172 -16.39 7.64 -14.64
CA SER A 172 -15.36 8.69 -14.41
C SER A 172 -13.95 8.30 -14.90
N GLY A 173 -13.71 7.03 -15.24
CA GLY A 173 -12.38 6.55 -15.63
C GLY A 173 -11.40 6.41 -14.45
N ALA A 174 -11.89 6.29 -13.22
CA ALA A 174 -11.04 6.04 -12.06
C ALA A 174 -10.50 4.60 -12.07
N ARG A 175 -9.24 4.40 -11.69
CA ARG A 175 -8.60 3.06 -11.67
C ARG A 175 -9.10 2.20 -10.53
N SER A 176 -9.70 2.81 -9.51
CA SER A 176 -10.26 2.12 -8.35
C SER A 176 -11.29 2.99 -7.63
N ARG A 177 -12.18 2.35 -6.86
CA ARG A 177 -13.11 3.02 -5.94
C ARG A 177 -12.39 3.97 -4.99
N SER A 178 -11.26 3.56 -4.40
CA SER A 178 -10.50 4.41 -3.48
C SER A 178 -9.92 5.65 -4.19
N GLU A 179 -9.53 5.55 -5.46
CA GLU A 179 -9.09 6.72 -6.24
C GLU A 179 -10.25 7.68 -6.48
N LEU A 180 -11.41 7.19 -6.91
CA LEU A 180 -12.62 7.98 -7.09
C LEU A 180 -12.99 8.74 -5.81
N ILE A 181 -13.16 7.99 -4.71
CA ILE A 181 -13.59 8.52 -3.41
C ILE A 181 -12.59 9.54 -2.88
N SER A 182 -11.28 9.21 -2.91
CA SER A 182 -10.26 10.15 -2.44
C SER A 182 -10.18 11.42 -3.28
N THR A 183 -10.43 11.33 -4.59
CA THR A 183 -10.47 12.51 -5.48
C THR A 183 -11.65 13.40 -5.14
N ALA A 184 -12.85 12.83 -5.03
CA ALA A 184 -14.08 13.55 -4.74
C ALA A 184 -14.03 14.23 -3.35
N VAL A 185 -13.73 13.47 -2.31
CA VAL A 185 -13.71 13.96 -0.92
C VAL A 185 -12.66 15.06 -0.74
N GLU A 186 -11.45 14.89 -1.28
CA GLU A 186 -10.40 15.90 -1.16
C GLU A 186 -10.76 17.17 -1.94
N ALA A 187 -11.28 17.05 -3.16
CA ALA A 187 -11.67 18.21 -3.95
C ALA A 187 -12.81 18.99 -3.28
N TYR A 188 -13.86 18.29 -2.82
CA TYR A 188 -15.03 18.88 -2.17
C TYR A 188 -14.66 19.63 -0.89
N LEU A 189 -13.97 18.96 0.04
CA LEU A 189 -13.69 19.51 1.36
C LEU A 189 -12.59 20.58 1.34
N LEU A 190 -11.53 20.40 0.54
CA LEU A 190 -10.44 21.37 0.48
C LEU A 190 -10.79 22.62 -0.34
N ALA A 191 -11.71 22.53 -1.30
CA ALA A 191 -12.27 23.71 -1.95
C ALA A 191 -13.09 24.56 -0.97
N ARG A 192 -13.95 23.93 -0.16
CA ARG A 192 -14.78 24.62 0.84
C ARG A 192 -13.94 25.30 1.92
N ARG A 193 -12.86 24.66 2.37
CA ARG A 193 -11.93 25.24 3.35
C ARG A 193 -11.26 26.52 2.83
N ARG A 194 -10.92 26.58 1.53
CA ARG A 194 -10.35 27.79 0.91
C ARG A 194 -11.36 28.94 0.83
N LYS A 195 -12.64 28.64 0.62
CA LYS A 195 -13.71 29.65 0.57
C LYS A 195 -14.09 30.23 1.93
N SER A 196 -13.79 29.51 3.02
CA SER A 196 -14.09 29.93 4.41
C SER A 196 -12.97 30.75 5.08
N ARG A 197 -11.86 31.01 4.39
CA ARG A 197 -10.77 31.88 4.84
C ARG A 197 -10.87 33.23 4.16
#